data_AF-J0SVQ5-F1
#
_entry.id   AF-J0SVQ5-F1
#
_cell.length_a   1.000
_cell.length_b   1.000
_cell.length_c   1.000
_cell.angle_alpha   90.00
_cell.angle_beta   90.00
_cell.angle_gamma   90.00
#
_symmetry.space_group_name_H-M   'P 1'
#
loop_
_entity.id
_entity.type
_entity.pdbx_description
1 polymer ?
#
loop_
_entity_poly.entity_id
_entity_poly.type
_entity_poly.pdbx_seq_one_letter_code
_entity_poly.pdbx_strand_id
1 'polypeptide(L)'
;MDPIERVSDAVAALAGRDLTLEDYHQFLLDAAALLAPARPVIVGGGKHGSEARWRVGGRTLAISGGDRPDMPLVSVSFVDTEHAEDEEFREVKWGLIQDTPFHWAIFLGPETPEDVWAKRCGCLCYNWELFDEVFDPVFRSLPHDLAKLPPAWRPQIVYQWDMSVTALGVVTVRATVDGVQISSDVTGDSVTLPPGFQMGIGRILAGLAQGAPLRDVRFLESRGFSIGPTSLTGRETPELLQQIAWMEEHNWDELGPDTEHNRCPGLTFDELRTAVSLAAGDAEEEPRPRTTRDNPAPMRAGLTTEQLQWLVQQWLGGAPIADLLTRGLGGENGTYLTKQAIVGTDWAAYQPEHNGEWAIIVSPAEGEEWNDDQQVAGAAWQLCTTLTNMVGPAFAGRTTSHFAYTRFFRVGERALSVDTLLGLRLRLGSFEEMKAFYPRASA
;
A
#
# COMPACT_ATOMS: atom_id res chain seq x y z
N MET A 1 7.25 -25.71 -6.89
CA MET A 1 7.77 -24.35 -6.68
C MET A 1 6.60 -23.50 -6.21
N ASP A 2 6.79 -22.76 -5.12
CA ASP A 2 5.77 -21.93 -4.50
C ASP A 2 5.25 -20.85 -5.48
N PRO A 3 3.93 -20.73 -5.74
CA PRO A 3 3.38 -19.71 -6.64
C PRO A 3 3.78 -18.27 -6.28
N ILE A 4 3.87 -17.95 -4.98
CA ILE A 4 4.31 -16.62 -4.51
C ILE A 4 5.75 -16.33 -4.95
N GLU A 5 6.66 -17.27 -4.73
CA GLU A 5 8.05 -17.11 -5.16
C GLU A 5 8.18 -17.04 -6.68
N ARG A 6 7.35 -17.75 -7.46
CA ARG A 6 7.33 -17.60 -8.92
C ARG A 6 6.93 -16.19 -9.38
N VAL A 7 5.97 -15.54 -8.70
CA VAL A 7 5.63 -14.13 -8.96
C VAL A 7 6.82 -13.25 -8.59
N SER A 8 7.48 -13.51 -7.47
CA SER A 8 8.68 -12.79 -7.06
C SER A 8 9.83 -12.90 -8.07
N ASP A 9 10.08 -14.09 -8.60
CA ASP A 9 11.11 -14.33 -9.61
C ASP A 9 10.78 -13.56 -10.90
N ALA A 10 9.49 -13.46 -11.24
CA ALA A 10 9.03 -12.66 -12.38
C ALA A 10 9.29 -11.15 -12.16
N VAL A 11 9.09 -10.62 -10.95
CA VAL A 11 9.46 -9.23 -10.62
C VAL A 11 10.96 -9.02 -10.71
N ALA A 12 11.77 -9.94 -10.18
CA ALA A 12 13.23 -9.84 -10.24
C ALA A 12 13.74 -9.81 -11.69
N ALA A 13 13.08 -10.52 -12.61
CA ALA A 13 13.41 -10.51 -14.04
C ALA A 13 13.13 -9.16 -14.75
N LEU A 14 12.31 -8.29 -14.13
CA LEU A 14 12.06 -6.93 -14.59
C LEU A 14 13.10 -5.92 -14.09
N ALA A 15 14.01 -6.34 -13.21
CA ALA A 15 14.86 -5.40 -12.52
C ALA A 15 15.81 -4.63 -13.47
N GLY A 16 15.91 -3.31 -13.27
CA GLY A 16 16.73 -2.42 -14.09
C GLY A 16 16.17 -2.10 -15.48
N ARG A 17 14.91 -2.47 -15.76
CA ARG A 17 14.21 -2.09 -16.99
C ARG A 17 13.43 -0.80 -16.79
N ASP A 18 13.36 0.01 -17.85
CA ASP A 18 12.41 1.11 -17.93
C ASP A 18 11.01 0.54 -18.22
N LEU A 19 10.20 0.40 -17.18
CA LEU A 19 8.85 -0.15 -17.29
C LEU A 19 7.87 0.89 -17.80
N THR A 20 6.85 0.45 -18.51
CA THR A 20 5.68 1.25 -18.85
C THR A 20 4.47 0.83 -18.00
N LEU A 21 3.41 1.64 -18.02
CA LEU A 21 2.14 1.29 -17.38
C LEU A 21 1.51 0.03 -18.03
N GLU A 22 1.72 -0.16 -19.34
CA GLU A 22 1.26 -1.36 -20.05
C GLU A 22 2.02 -2.61 -19.59
N ASP A 23 3.33 -2.50 -19.35
CA ASP A 23 4.11 -3.59 -18.76
C ASP A 23 3.60 -3.96 -17.36
N TYR A 24 3.25 -2.96 -16.54
CA TYR A 24 2.64 -3.18 -15.23
C TYR A 24 1.26 -3.88 -15.34
N HIS A 25 0.41 -3.45 -16.27
CA HIS A 25 -0.89 -4.09 -16.52
C HIS A 25 -0.74 -5.54 -16.94
N GLN A 26 0.18 -5.80 -17.87
CA GLN A 26 0.44 -7.16 -18.34
C GLN A 26 0.99 -8.03 -17.20
N PHE A 27 1.87 -7.49 -16.36
CA PHE A 27 2.37 -8.19 -15.19
C PHE A 27 1.25 -8.60 -14.22
N LEU A 28 0.29 -7.71 -13.94
CA LEU A 28 -0.88 -8.03 -13.11
C LEU A 28 -1.74 -9.15 -13.70
N LEU A 29 -1.95 -9.13 -15.02
CA LEU A 29 -2.70 -10.18 -15.73
C LEU A 29 -1.98 -11.53 -15.69
N ASP A 30 -0.66 -11.54 -15.91
CA ASP A 30 0.16 -12.74 -15.87
C ASP A 30 0.23 -13.32 -14.45
N ALA A 31 0.36 -12.46 -13.43
CA ALA A 31 0.29 -12.87 -12.03
C ALA A 31 -1.07 -13.47 -11.66
N ALA A 32 -2.17 -12.87 -12.13
CA ALA A 32 -3.51 -13.41 -11.90
C ALA A 32 -3.69 -14.79 -12.56
N ALA A 33 -3.15 -15.00 -13.77
CA ALA A 33 -3.17 -16.30 -14.43
C ALA A 33 -2.32 -17.35 -13.69
N LEU A 34 -1.17 -16.95 -13.15
CA LEU A 34 -0.28 -17.81 -12.37
C LEU A 34 -0.89 -18.22 -11.02
N LEU A 35 -1.63 -17.31 -10.36
CA LEU A 35 -2.21 -17.51 -9.04
C LEU A 35 -3.61 -18.14 -9.08
N ALA A 36 -4.19 -18.38 -10.26
CA ALA A 36 -5.48 -19.05 -10.40
C ALA A 36 -5.50 -20.42 -9.68
N PRO A 37 -6.61 -20.79 -9.00
CA PRO A 37 -7.92 -20.15 -9.02
C PRO A 37 -8.10 -19.00 -8.02
N ALA A 38 -7.06 -18.62 -7.25
CA ALA A 38 -7.14 -17.47 -6.35
C ALA A 38 -7.36 -16.20 -7.15
N ARG A 39 -8.22 -15.31 -6.64
CA ARG A 39 -8.59 -14.06 -7.31
C ARG A 39 -8.05 -12.88 -6.52
N PRO A 40 -7.64 -11.80 -7.19
CA PRO A 40 -7.27 -10.59 -6.48
C PRO A 40 -8.49 -9.85 -5.96
N VAL A 41 -8.31 -9.26 -4.78
CA VAL A 41 -9.06 -8.08 -4.32
C VAL A 41 -8.15 -6.89 -4.56
N ILE A 42 -8.64 -5.89 -5.28
CA ILE A 42 -7.91 -4.63 -5.40
C ILE A 42 -8.28 -3.78 -4.21
N VAL A 43 -7.30 -3.22 -3.52
CA VAL A 43 -7.51 -2.25 -2.45
C VAL A 43 -6.84 -0.94 -2.82
N GLY A 44 -7.29 0.18 -2.26
CA GLY A 44 -6.63 1.46 -2.48
C GLY A 44 -7.14 2.58 -1.61
N GLY A 45 -6.60 3.77 -1.84
CA GLY A 45 -6.67 4.87 -0.88
C GLY A 45 -5.81 4.61 0.36
N GLY A 46 -5.88 5.50 1.34
CA GLY A 46 -5.05 5.42 2.54
C GLY A 46 -3.57 5.70 2.29
N LYS A 47 -2.72 5.23 3.20
CA LYS A 47 -1.30 5.58 3.26
C LYS A 47 -0.42 4.97 2.16
N HIS A 48 -0.84 3.88 1.52
CA HIS A 48 0.01 3.02 0.68
C HIS A 48 -0.42 2.94 -0.80
N GLY A 49 -1.39 3.75 -1.21
CA GLY A 49 -1.91 3.73 -2.58
C GLY A 49 -2.67 2.44 -2.92
N SER A 50 -2.87 2.18 -4.23
CA SER A 50 -3.58 0.99 -4.71
C SER A 50 -2.69 -0.25 -4.90
N GLU A 51 -3.23 -1.40 -4.51
CA GLU A 51 -2.57 -2.71 -4.57
C GLU A 51 -3.55 -3.79 -5.03
N ALA A 52 -3.05 -4.77 -5.79
CA ALA A 52 -3.78 -6.02 -6.06
C ALA A 52 -3.35 -7.07 -5.04
N ARG A 53 -4.31 -7.68 -4.32
CA ARG A 53 -4.03 -8.61 -3.21
C ARG A 53 -4.66 -9.98 -3.42
N TRP A 54 -3.89 -11.04 -3.20
CA TRP A 54 -4.33 -12.43 -3.27
C TRP A 54 -4.11 -13.11 -1.92
N ARG A 55 -5.04 -13.97 -1.51
CA ARG A 55 -4.74 -15.02 -0.55
C ARG A 55 -4.31 -16.28 -1.29
N VAL A 56 -3.13 -16.79 -0.95
CA VAL A 56 -2.51 -17.95 -1.60
C VAL A 56 -2.00 -18.90 -0.51
N GLY A 57 -2.81 -19.91 -0.18
CA GLY A 57 -2.56 -20.75 0.98
C GLY A 57 -2.67 -19.93 2.28
N GLY A 58 -1.70 -20.06 3.19
CA GLY A 58 -1.65 -19.29 4.44
C GLY A 58 -0.96 -17.93 4.33
N ARG A 59 -0.77 -17.39 3.12
CA ARG A 59 -0.08 -16.11 2.90
C ARG A 59 -0.88 -15.18 2.03
N THR A 60 -0.79 -13.89 2.33
CA THR A 60 -1.33 -12.79 1.55
C THR A 60 -0.21 -12.23 0.70
N LEU A 61 -0.41 -12.20 -0.62
CA LEU A 61 0.48 -11.56 -1.59
C LEU A 61 -0.15 -10.25 -2.07
N ALA A 62 0.63 -9.19 -2.15
CA ALA A 62 0.23 -7.91 -2.73
C ALA A 62 1.18 -7.52 -3.87
N ILE A 63 0.63 -6.94 -4.93
CA ILE A 63 1.37 -6.32 -6.02
C ILE A 63 0.99 -4.84 -6.07
N SER A 64 1.98 -3.95 -6.05
CA SER A 64 1.78 -2.50 -6.09
C SER A 64 2.66 -1.83 -7.14
N GLY A 65 2.17 -0.68 -7.63
CA GLY A 65 2.78 0.14 -8.68
C GLY A 65 3.83 1.15 -8.19
N GLY A 66 4.12 1.16 -6.89
CA GLY A 66 4.75 2.29 -6.22
C GLY A 66 3.81 3.50 -6.06
N ASP A 67 4.23 4.47 -5.23
CA ASP A 67 3.44 5.66 -4.90
C ASP A 67 3.56 6.78 -5.94
N ARG A 68 4.53 6.64 -6.86
CA ARG A 68 4.91 7.68 -7.83
C ARG A 68 4.42 7.35 -9.24
N PRO A 69 3.49 8.15 -9.80
CA PRO A 69 2.97 7.98 -11.17
C PRO A 69 4.06 7.95 -12.25
N ASP A 70 5.12 8.73 -12.04
CA ASP A 70 6.24 8.97 -12.97
C ASP A 70 7.33 7.90 -12.88
N MET A 71 7.27 7.00 -11.89
CA MET A 71 8.24 5.96 -11.65
C MET A 71 7.54 4.59 -11.58
N PRO A 72 7.18 4.00 -12.74
CA PRO A 72 6.50 2.71 -12.78
C PRO A 72 7.37 1.64 -12.12
N LEU A 73 6.90 1.20 -10.96
CA LEU A 73 7.52 0.17 -10.14
C LEU A 73 6.60 -1.05 -10.15
N VAL A 74 7.16 -2.23 -10.39
CA VAL A 74 6.52 -3.47 -9.94
C VAL A 74 7.14 -3.85 -8.61
N SER A 75 6.33 -3.82 -7.55
CA SER A 75 6.66 -4.35 -6.23
C SER A 75 5.73 -5.52 -5.92
N VAL A 76 6.29 -6.64 -5.50
CA VAL A 76 5.52 -7.74 -4.90
C VAL A 76 5.97 -7.92 -3.46
N SER A 77 5.02 -8.11 -2.59
CA SER A 77 5.27 -8.41 -1.18
C SER A 77 4.29 -9.44 -0.69
N PHE A 78 4.69 -10.19 0.33
CA PHE A 78 3.85 -11.20 0.94
C PHE A 78 4.13 -11.32 2.43
N VAL A 79 3.14 -11.80 3.16
CA VAL A 79 3.25 -12.12 4.58
C VAL A 79 2.24 -13.23 4.93
N ASP A 80 2.43 -13.88 6.06
CA ASP A 80 1.43 -14.74 6.67
C ASP A 80 0.07 -14.02 6.81
N THR A 81 -1.00 -14.70 6.39
CA THR A 81 -2.34 -14.10 6.30
C THR A 81 -2.90 -13.77 7.67
N GLU A 82 -2.71 -14.63 8.67
CA GLU A 82 -3.24 -14.39 10.02
C GLU A 82 -2.56 -13.17 10.64
N HIS A 83 -1.25 -13.03 10.43
CA HIS A 83 -0.52 -11.85 10.89
C HIS A 83 -0.96 -10.56 10.19
N ALA A 84 -1.11 -10.58 8.85
CA ALA A 84 -1.59 -9.42 8.10
C ALA A 84 -2.95 -8.94 8.61
N GLU A 85 -3.87 -9.89 8.79
CA GLU A 85 -5.23 -9.60 9.20
C GLU A 85 -5.32 -9.08 10.65
N ASP A 86 -4.49 -9.58 11.58
CA ASP A 86 -4.46 -9.06 12.95
C ASP A 86 -3.94 -7.61 13.00
N GLU A 87 -2.88 -7.29 12.26
CA GLU A 87 -2.33 -5.93 12.22
C GLU A 87 -3.26 -4.95 11.49
N GLU A 88 -3.85 -5.35 10.36
CA GLU A 88 -4.89 -4.56 9.68
C GLU A 88 -6.14 -4.38 10.55
N PHE A 89 -6.53 -5.42 11.28
CA PHE A 89 -7.64 -5.32 12.23
C PHE A 89 -7.39 -4.24 13.28
N ARG A 90 -6.18 -4.21 13.85
CA ARG A 90 -5.82 -3.24 14.90
C ARG A 90 -5.85 -1.82 14.38
N GLU A 91 -5.27 -1.58 13.20
CA GLU A 91 -5.28 -0.24 12.61
C GLU A 91 -6.69 0.21 12.25
N VAL A 92 -7.52 -0.65 11.68
CA VAL A 92 -8.90 -0.26 11.36
C VAL A 92 -9.75 -0.05 12.61
N LYS A 93 -9.53 -0.82 13.68
CA LYS A 93 -10.34 -0.72 14.90
C LYS A 93 -9.96 0.48 15.77
N TRP A 94 -8.69 0.85 15.79
CA TRP A 94 -8.15 1.82 16.75
C TRP A 94 -7.45 3.03 16.10
N GLY A 95 -7.17 2.98 14.80
CA GLY A 95 -6.60 4.08 14.04
C GLY A 95 -7.67 5.08 13.59
N LEU A 96 -7.21 6.27 13.20
CA LEU A 96 -8.05 7.25 12.54
C LEU A 96 -8.29 6.82 11.09
N ILE A 97 -9.31 7.37 10.43
CA ILE A 97 -9.65 6.93 9.07
C ILE A 97 -8.49 7.13 8.09
N GLN A 98 -7.74 8.23 8.22
CA GLN A 98 -6.53 8.52 7.46
C GLN A 98 -5.38 7.55 7.72
N ASP A 99 -5.39 6.84 8.85
CA ASP A 99 -4.39 5.86 9.22
C ASP A 99 -4.78 4.45 8.78
N THR A 100 -5.96 4.26 8.18
CA THR A 100 -6.39 2.95 7.71
C THR A 100 -5.53 2.47 6.54
N PRO A 101 -5.27 1.14 6.46
CA PRO A 101 -4.38 0.57 5.44
C PRO A 101 -4.87 0.83 4.01
N PHE A 102 -6.19 0.85 3.82
CA PHE A 102 -6.87 1.12 2.55
C PHE A 102 -8.26 1.67 2.84
N HIS A 103 -8.75 2.56 1.97
CA HIS A 103 -10.06 3.20 2.10
C HIS A 103 -11.14 2.49 1.31
N TRP A 104 -10.80 1.73 0.27
CA TRP A 104 -11.77 1.05 -0.59
C TRP A 104 -11.23 -0.25 -1.16
N ALA A 105 -12.14 -1.11 -1.64
CA ALA A 105 -11.81 -2.35 -2.32
C ALA A 105 -12.68 -2.61 -3.57
N ILE A 106 -12.11 -3.27 -4.59
CA ILE A 106 -12.78 -3.75 -5.80
C ILE A 106 -12.64 -5.27 -5.87
N PHE A 107 -13.76 -5.97 -5.98
CA PHE A 107 -13.82 -7.42 -6.12
C PHE A 107 -13.93 -7.81 -7.60
N LEU A 108 -12.94 -8.55 -8.13
CA LEU A 108 -12.95 -9.02 -9.53
C LEU A 108 -13.76 -10.33 -9.72
N GLY A 109 -14.74 -10.57 -8.86
CA GLY A 109 -15.54 -11.78 -8.82
C GLY A 109 -16.62 -11.70 -7.74
N PRO A 110 -17.44 -12.77 -7.60
CA PRO A 110 -18.37 -12.84 -6.48
C PRO A 110 -17.59 -12.84 -5.18
N GLU A 111 -18.06 -12.04 -4.23
CA GLU A 111 -17.51 -11.99 -2.89
C GLU A 111 -17.59 -13.36 -2.21
N THR A 112 -16.56 -13.66 -1.44
CA THR A 112 -16.45 -14.86 -0.62
C THR A 112 -16.46 -14.49 0.87
N PRO A 113 -16.75 -15.44 1.79
CA PRO A 113 -16.62 -15.18 3.22
C PRO A 113 -15.21 -14.76 3.63
N GLU A 114 -14.19 -15.18 2.87
CA GLU A 114 -12.81 -14.78 3.13
C GLU A 114 -12.63 -13.28 2.91
N ASP A 115 -13.40 -12.61 2.05
CA ASP A 115 -13.25 -11.19 1.70
C ASP A 115 -13.69 -10.19 2.80
N VAL A 116 -14.13 -10.69 3.96
CA VAL A 116 -14.63 -9.87 5.08
C VAL A 116 -13.60 -8.85 5.59
N TRP A 117 -12.30 -9.14 5.49
CA TRP A 117 -11.23 -8.19 5.82
C TRP A 117 -11.31 -6.89 5.00
N ALA A 118 -11.68 -6.98 3.72
CA ALA A 118 -11.80 -5.85 2.79
C ALA A 118 -13.14 -5.09 2.92
N LYS A 119 -14.08 -5.59 3.74
CA LYS A 119 -15.41 -4.98 3.95
C LYS A 119 -15.43 -3.88 5.01
N ARG A 120 -14.27 -3.43 5.48
CA ARG A 120 -14.20 -2.43 6.57
C ARG A 120 -14.23 -0.98 6.10
N CYS A 121 -14.52 -0.76 4.83
CA CYS A 121 -14.49 0.53 4.15
C CYS A 121 -15.82 1.31 4.21
N GLY A 122 -16.76 0.92 5.09
CA GLY A 122 -18.03 1.64 5.26
C GLY A 122 -17.89 2.77 6.27
N CYS A 123 -18.25 3.98 5.86
CA CYS A 123 -18.20 5.15 6.73
C CYS A 123 -19.61 5.68 7.01
N LEU A 124 -19.80 6.18 8.22
CA LEU A 124 -20.99 6.95 8.56
C LEU A 124 -20.74 8.40 8.16
N CYS A 125 -21.66 9.02 7.42
CA CYS A 125 -21.56 10.42 7.03
C CYS A 125 -22.86 11.14 7.36
N TYR A 126 -22.82 12.07 8.30
CA TYR A 126 -24.03 12.78 8.76
C TYR A 126 -24.00 14.29 8.46
N ASN A 127 -22.85 14.83 8.04
CA ASN A 127 -22.69 16.18 7.52
C ASN A 127 -21.71 16.22 6.34
N TRP A 128 -21.67 17.36 5.63
CA TRP A 128 -20.79 17.52 4.47
C TRP A 128 -19.30 17.48 4.81
N GLU A 129 -18.89 17.94 5.98
CA GLU A 129 -17.49 18.01 6.41
C GLU A 129 -16.90 16.59 6.58
N LEU A 130 -17.61 15.71 7.29
CA LEU A 130 -17.25 14.31 7.45
C LEU A 130 -17.32 13.54 6.13
N PHE A 131 -18.27 13.90 5.25
CA PHE A 131 -18.28 13.33 3.90
C PHE A 131 -17.03 13.72 3.11
N ASP A 132 -16.62 15.00 3.15
CA ASP A 132 -15.43 15.48 2.45
C ASP A 132 -14.16 14.83 3.03
N GLU A 133 -14.01 14.76 4.36
CA GLU A 133 -12.88 14.12 5.06
C GLU A 133 -12.65 12.67 4.60
N VAL A 134 -13.74 11.92 4.41
CA VAL A 134 -13.70 10.51 4.01
C VAL A 134 -13.51 10.36 2.50
N PHE A 135 -14.32 11.06 1.70
CA PHE A 135 -14.48 10.77 0.28
C PHE A 135 -13.60 11.64 -0.61
N ASP A 136 -13.24 12.87 -0.23
CA ASP A 136 -12.39 13.72 -1.06
C ASP A 136 -11.03 13.06 -1.36
N PRO A 137 -10.26 12.57 -0.37
CA PRO A 137 -9.00 11.88 -0.65
C PRO A 137 -9.17 10.68 -1.59
N VAL A 138 -10.28 9.95 -1.44
CA VAL A 138 -10.63 8.82 -2.29
C VAL A 138 -10.85 9.28 -3.74
N PHE A 139 -11.77 10.21 -3.99
CA PHE A 139 -12.08 10.67 -5.35
C PHE A 139 -10.91 11.42 -6.00
N ARG A 140 -10.05 12.05 -5.20
CA ARG A 140 -8.84 12.71 -5.69
C ARG A 140 -7.81 11.72 -6.22
N SER A 141 -7.56 10.60 -5.52
CA SER A 141 -6.57 9.58 -5.93
C SER A 141 -7.12 8.58 -6.94
N LEU A 142 -8.43 8.33 -6.91
CA LEU A 142 -9.07 7.23 -7.61
C LEU A 142 -8.81 7.19 -9.13
N PRO A 143 -8.82 8.30 -9.89
CA PRO A 143 -8.43 8.26 -11.30
C PRO A 143 -7.04 7.69 -11.54
N HIS A 144 -6.07 8.05 -10.68
CA HIS A 144 -4.71 7.54 -10.75
C HIS A 144 -4.64 6.06 -10.36
N ASP A 145 -5.35 5.66 -9.31
CA ASP A 145 -5.44 4.26 -8.89
C ASP A 145 -6.08 3.37 -9.96
N LEU A 146 -7.17 3.84 -10.60
CA LEU A 146 -7.81 3.14 -11.71
C LEU A 146 -6.89 3.01 -12.93
N ALA A 147 -6.01 3.99 -13.16
CA ALA A 147 -5.05 3.94 -14.25
C ALA A 147 -4.02 2.81 -14.04
N LYS A 148 -3.67 2.48 -12.78
CA LYS A 148 -2.80 1.33 -12.45
C LYS A 148 -3.46 -0.02 -12.74
N LEU A 149 -4.79 -0.09 -12.81
CA LEU A 149 -5.48 -1.35 -13.09
C LEU A 149 -5.52 -1.65 -14.59
N PRO A 150 -5.39 -2.94 -14.99
CA PRO A 150 -5.66 -3.36 -16.36
C PRO A 150 -7.07 -2.92 -16.78
N PRO A 151 -7.30 -2.48 -18.03
CA PRO A 151 -8.62 -2.06 -18.50
C PRO A 151 -9.74 -3.07 -18.23
N ALA A 152 -9.44 -4.36 -18.32
CA ALA A 152 -10.39 -5.45 -18.06
C ALA A 152 -10.83 -5.57 -16.59
N TRP A 153 -10.10 -4.96 -15.65
CA TRP A 153 -10.38 -5.01 -14.21
C TRP A 153 -11.10 -3.76 -13.70
N ARG A 154 -11.20 -2.71 -14.52
CA ARG A 154 -11.76 -1.42 -14.11
C ARG A 154 -13.28 -1.51 -13.97
N PRO A 155 -13.84 -1.32 -12.76
CA PRO A 155 -15.28 -1.29 -12.58
C PRO A 155 -15.85 0.05 -13.03
N GLN A 156 -17.16 0.09 -13.24
CA GLN A 156 -17.87 1.37 -13.35
C GLN A 156 -18.17 1.90 -11.96
N ILE A 157 -17.43 2.94 -11.54
CA ILE A 157 -17.66 3.60 -10.25
C ILE A 157 -18.70 4.68 -10.42
N VAL A 158 -19.81 4.56 -9.69
CA VAL A 158 -20.97 5.45 -9.77
C VAL A 158 -21.53 5.73 -8.39
N TYR A 159 -21.80 7.01 -8.13
CA TYR A 159 -22.59 7.45 -7.00
C TYR A 159 -23.74 8.33 -7.46
N GLN A 160 -24.87 8.25 -6.77
CA GLN A 160 -26.05 9.03 -7.10
C GLN A 160 -26.68 9.65 -5.85
N TRP A 161 -27.08 10.91 -5.99
CA TRP A 161 -27.84 11.65 -4.99
C TRP A 161 -29.11 12.23 -5.62
N ASP A 162 -30.18 12.21 -4.85
CA ASP A 162 -31.39 12.97 -5.14
C ASP A 162 -31.16 14.42 -4.70
N MET A 163 -30.88 15.29 -5.67
CA MET A 163 -30.74 16.73 -5.49
C MET A 163 -32.05 17.46 -5.80
N SER A 164 -33.22 16.89 -5.48
CA SER A 164 -34.51 17.60 -5.56
C SER A 164 -34.63 18.80 -4.62
N VAL A 165 -33.72 18.94 -3.66
CA VAL A 165 -33.52 20.19 -2.89
C VAL A 165 -33.17 21.37 -3.80
N THR A 166 -32.67 21.09 -5.00
CA THR A 166 -32.47 22.02 -6.10
C THR A 166 -33.15 21.51 -7.36
N ALA A 167 -33.19 22.31 -8.43
CA ALA A 167 -33.79 21.89 -9.70
C ALA A 167 -32.89 20.94 -10.52
N LEU A 168 -31.95 20.23 -9.87
CA LEU A 168 -30.94 19.40 -10.51
C LEU A 168 -31.34 17.92 -10.65
N GLY A 169 -32.41 17.47 -9.99
CA GLY A 169 -32.84 16.08 -10.05
C GLY A 169 -31.80 15.12 -9.49
N VAL A 170 -31.51 14.02 -10.20
CA VAL A 170 -30.46 13.08 -9.81
C VAL A 170 -29.11 13.59 -10.29
N VAL A 171 -28.23 13.86 -9.34
CA VAL A 171 -26.82 14.14 -9.63
C VAL A 171 -26.03 12.84 -9.54
N THR A 172 -25.31 12.53 -10.62
CA THR A 172 -24.46 11.35 -10.73
C THR A 172 -22.99 11.76 -10.73
N VAL A 173 -22.20 11.11 -9.87
CA VAL A 173 -20.74 11.20 -9.87
C VAL A 173 -20.18 9.89 -10.43
N ARG A 174 -19.32 9.98 -11.44
CA ARG A 174 -18.68 8.84 -12.10
C ARG A 174 -17.17 9.03 -12.11
N ALA A 175 -16.45 8.12 -11.48
CA ALA A 175 -14.98 8.13 -11.51
C ALA A 175 -14.44 7.25 -12.64
N THR A 176 -13.44 7.76 -13.35
CA THR A 176 -12.75 7.11 -14.47
C THR A 176 -11.26 7.45 -14.43
N VAL A 177 -10.46 6.85 -15.32
CA VAL A 177 -9.04 7.19 -15.45
C VAL A 177 -8.82 8.64 -15.92
N ASP A 178 -9.78 9.22 -16.64
CA ASP A 178 -9.72 10.58 -17.16
C ASP A 178 -10.12 11.63 -16.11
N GLY A 179 -10.58 11.19 -14.93
CA GLY A 179 -11.04 12.06 -13.86
C GLY A 179 -12.41 11.68 -13.31
N VAL A 180 -13.00 12.62 -12.58
CA VAL A 180 -14.30 12.47 -11.90
C VAL A 180 -15.35 13.31 -12.62
N GLN A 181 -16.31 12.66 -13.26
CA GLN A 181 -17.41 13.32 -13.95
C GLN A 181 -18.61 13.51 -13.00
N ILE A 182 -19.20 14.70 -13.02
CA ILE A 182 -20.41 15.07 -12.28
C ILE A 182 -21.46 15.52 -13.30
N SER A 183 -22.67 14.98 -13.22
CA SER A 183 -23.76 15.30 -14.16
C SER A 183 -25.13 15.35 -13.51
N SER A 184 -26.02 16.17 -14.05
CA SER A 184 -27.45 16.23 -13.70
C SER A 184 -28.31 15.58 -14.79
N ASP A 185 -29.27 14.75 -14.40
CA ASP A 185 -30.21 14.13 -15.34
C ASP A 185 -31.29 15.10 -15.84
N VAL A 186 -31.65 16.11 -15.04
CA VAL A 186 -32.67 17.11 -15.38
C VAL A 186 -32.13 18.22 -16.26
N THR A 187 -30.96 18.79 -15.94
CA THR A 187 -30.41 19.91 -16.72
C THR A 187 -29.60 19.44 -17.92
N GLY A 188 -29.11 18.19 -17.88
CA GLY A 188 -28.18 17.66 -18.88
C GLY A 188 -26.75 18.22 -18.76
N ASP A 189 -26.47 19.03 -17.73
CA ASP A 189 -25.12 19.51 -17.46
C ASP A 189 -24.19 18.35 -17.10
N SER A 190 -22.95 18.44 -17.56
CA SER A 190 -21.89 17.48 -17.24
C SER A 190 -20.54 18.18 -17.21
N VAL A 191 -19.77 17.92 -16.15
CA VAL A 191 -18.42 18.48 -15.94
C VAL A 191 -17.49 17.38 -15.48
N THR A 192 -16.31 17.30 -16.08
CA THR A 192 -15.28 16.33 -15.68
C THR A 192 -14.16 17.07 -14.96
N LEU A 193 -13.95 16.70 -13.70
CA LEU A 193 -12.84 17.17 -12.88
C LEU A 193 -11.59 16.39 -13.29
N PRO A 194 -10.46 17.06 -13.58
CA PRO A 194 -9.22 16.36 -13.91
C PRO A 194 -8.71 15.54 -12.71
N PRO A 195 -7.85 14.54 -12.93
CA PRO A 195 -7.16 13.83 -11.85
C PRO A 195 -6.48 14.82 -10.89
N GLY A 196 -6.59 14.59 -9.58
CA GLY A 196 -5.97 15.47 -8.58
C GLY A 196 -6.62 16.85 -8.40
N PHE A 197 -7.84 17.08 -8.92
CA PHE A 197 -8.55 18.35 -8.75
C PHE A 197 -8.64 18.75 -7.27
N GLN A 198 -8.36 20.03 -6.99
CA GLN A 198 -8.15 20.51 -5.62
C GLN A 198 -9.45 20.72 -4.84
N MET A 199 -10.56 21.05 -5.50
CA MET A 199 -11.83 21.25 -4.82
C MET A 199 -12.45 19.91 -4.45
N GLY A 200 -12.78 19.76 -3.16
CA GLY A 200 -13.30 18.52 -2.62
C GLY A 200 -14.67 18.12 -3.16
N ILE A 201 -14.88 16.82 -3.33
CA ILE A 201 -16.14 16.28 -3.87
C ILE A 201 -17.34 16.58 -2.98
N GLY A 202 -17.17 16.53 -1.66
CA GLY A 202 -18.21 16.89 -0.69
C GLY A 202 -18.55 18.36 -0.81
N ARG A 203 -17.54 19.23 -0.90
CA ARG A 203 -17.74 20.68 -1.12
C ARG A 203 -18.49 20.98 -2.42
N ILE A 204 -18.18 20.26 -3.51
CA ILE A 204 -18.87 20.43 -4.79
C ILE A 204 -20.34 20.02 -4.67
N LEU A 205 -20.61 18.84 -4.09
CA LEU A 205 -21.97 18.34 -3.92
C LEU A 205 -22.80 19.24 -2.98
N ALA A 206 -22.21 19.72 -1.88
CA ALA A 206 -22.83 20.67 -0.96
C ALA A 206 -23.18 22.01 -1.66
N GLY A 207 -22.28 22.50 -2.50
CA GLY A 207 -22.52 23.71 -3.30
C GLY A 207 -23.62 23.53 -4.34
N LEU A 208 -23.66 22.39 -5.04
CA LEU A 208 -24.73 22.05 -5.98
C LEU A 208 -26.09 21.89 -5.27
N ALA A 209 -26.08 21.44 -4.02
CA ALA A 209 -27.25 21.42 -3.14
C ALA A 209 -27.62 22.80 -2.57
N GLN A 210 -26.95 23.88 -3.00
CA GLN A 210 -27.17 25.27 -2.59
C GLN A 210 -27.11 25.47 -1.06
N GLY A 211 -26.18 24.76 -0.41
CA GLY A 211 -26.01 24.81 1.04
C GLY A 211 -27.12 24.09 1.81
N ALA A 212 -27.91 23.21 1.17
CA ALA A 212 -28.74 22.28 1.92
C ALA A 212 -27.85 21.34 2.75
N PRO A 213 -28.25 21.01 3.99
CA PRO A 213 -27.47 20.10 4.83
C PRO A 213 -27.51 18.68 4.22
N LEU A 214 -26.45 17.91 4.44
CA LEU A 214 -26.30 16.57 3.83
C LEU A 214 -27.48 15.65 4.18
N ARG A 215 -28.01 15.75 5.41
CA ARG A 215 -29.20 15.00 5.86
C ARG A 215 -30.46 15.20 5.02
N ASP A 216 -30.57 16.33 4.32
CA ASP A 216 -31.71 16.65 3.46
C ASP A 216 -31.46 16.19 2.00
N VAL A 217 -30.25 15.71 1.69
CA VAL A 217 -29.85 15.23 0.35
C VAL A 217 -29.74 13.71 0.38
N ARG A 218 -30.74 13.04 -0.20
CA ARG A 218 -30.84 11.58 -0.13
C ARG A 218 -29.78 10.92 -1.02
N PHE A 219 -29.01 10.02 -0.43
CA PHE A 219 -28.12 9.13 -1.17
C PHE A 219 -28.90 7.97 -1.79
N LEU A 220 -28.66 7.69 -3.07
CA LEU A 220 -29.43 6.71 -3.84
C LEU A 220 -28.66 5.41 -4.08
N GLU A 221 -27.40 5.51 -4.52
CA GLU A 221 -26.60 4.35 -4.92
C GLU A 221 -25.10 4.64 -4.81
N SER A 222 -24.35 3.64 -4.36
CA SER A 222 -22.90 3.47 -4.65
C SER A 222 -22.71 2.16 -5.39
N ARG A 223 -21.88 2.17 -6.43
CA ARG A 223 -21.55 0.99 -7.22
C ARG A 223 -20.10 1.04 -7.69
N GLY A 224 -19.47 -0.13 -7.79
CA GLY A 224 -18.16 -0.32 -8.42
C GLY A 224 -17.00 -0.56 -7.47
N PHE A 225 -17.15 -0.30 -6.16
CA PHE A 225 -16.17 -0.56 -5.10
C PHE A 225 -16.85 -0.54 -3.71
N SER A 226 -16.16 -0.97 -2.65
CA SER A 226 -16.72 -1.30 -1.33
C SER A 226 -16.95 -0.12 -0.38
N ILE A 227 -16.71 1.12 -0.80
CA ILE A 227 -16.90 2.32 0.02
C ILE A 227 -18.17 3.08 -0.38
N GLY A 228 -19.01 3.40 0.60
CA GLY A 228 -20.23 4.19 0.40
C GLY A 228 -20.77 4.68 1.74
N PRO A 229 -21.50 5.82 1.76
CA PRO A 229 -22.11 6.30 2.98
C PRO A 229 -23.17 5.29 3.44
N THR A 230 -23.07 4.87 4.70
CA THR A 230 -24.01 3.93 5.33
C THR A 230 -25.28 4.61 5.86
N SER A 231 -25.31 5.94 5.83
CA SER A 231 -26.40 6.85 6.19
C SER A 231 -27.03 7.48 4.95
N LEU A 232 -28.17 8.17 5.13
CA LEU A 232 -28.84 9.01 4.11
C LEU A 232 -29.52 8.25 2.96
N THR A 233 -29.66 6.93 3.08
CA THR A 233 -30.29 6.02 2.11
C THR A 233 -31.82 5.96 2.24
N GLY A 234 -32.35 6.35 3.41
CA GLY A 234 -33.75 6.15 3.80
C GLY A 234 -34.06 4.71 4.21
N ARG A 235 -33.03 3.91 4.51
CA ARG A 235 -33.12 2.50 4.96
C ARG A 235 -32.42 2.28 6.31
N GLU A 236 -32.08 3.36 7.01
CA GLU A 236 -31.39 3.33 8.28
C GLU A 236 -32.23 2.64 9.36
N THR A 237 -31.61 1.82 10.21
CA THR A 237 -32.31 1.23 11.36
C THR A 237 -32.48 2.28 12.47
N PRO A 238 -33.46 2.11 13.38
CA PRO A 238 -33.61 2.99 14.53
C PRO A 238 -32.34 3.14 15.38
N GLU A 239 -31.57 2.05 15.52
CA GLU A 239 -30.29 2.04 16.23
C GLU A 239 -29.25 2.90 15.52
N LEU A 240 -29.17 2.80 14.18
CA LEU A 240 -28.25 3.61 13.38
C LEU A 240 -28.62 5.11 13.46
N LEU A 241 -29.92 5.43 13.41
CA LEU A 241 -30.40 6.80 13.57
C LEU A 241 -30.08 7.36 14.96
N GLN A 242 -30.21 6.55 16.01
CA GLN A 242 -29.81 6.95 17.37
C GLN A 242 -28.29 7.16 17.47
N GLN A 243 -27.50 6.30 16.82
CA GLN A 243 -26.05 6.44 16.77
C GLN A 243 -25.65 7.75 16.07
N ILE A 244 -26.23 8.05 14.90
CA ILE A 244 -26.02 9.31 14.16
C ILE A 244 -26.32 10.51 15.06
N ALA A 245 -27.51 10.55 15.68
CA ALA A 245 -27.92 11.66 16.53
C ALA A 245 -26.97 11.86 17.73
N TRP A 246 -26.51 10.75 18.33
CA TRP A 246 -25.56 10.81 19.43
C TRP A 246 -24.20 11.38 19.01
N MET A 247 -23.68 10.97 17.84
CA MET A 247 -22.43 11.52 17.27
C MET A 247 -22.56 13.01 16.94
N GLU A 248 -23.66 13.42 16.32
CA GLU A 248 -23.94 14.83 16.02
C GLU A 248 -23.99 15.70 17.30
N GLU A 249 -24.59 15.17 18.37
CA GLU A 249 -24.71 15.88 19.65
C GLU A 249 -23.36 16.02 20.38
N HIS A 250 -22.55 14.96 20.36
CA HIS A 250 -21.29 14.93 21.11
C HIS A 250 -20.11 15.51 20.33
N ASN A 251 -20.16 15.46 19.00
CA ASN A 251 -19.20 16.03 18.06
C ASN A 251 -17.72 15.88 18.49
N TRP A 252 -17.29 14.65 18.81
CA TRP A 252 -15.93 14.39 19.29
C TRP A 252 -14.85 14.66 18.24
N ASP A 253 -15.22 14.62 16.96
CA ASP A 253 -14.32 14.84 15.83
C ASP A 253 -14.27 16.33 15.42
N GLU A 254 -14.97 17.23 16.14
CA GLU A 254 -15.16 18.65 15.83
C GLU A 254 -15.91 18.95 14.51
N LEU A 255 -16.26 17.92 13.74
CA LEU A 255 -17.09 17.94 12.52
C LEU A 255 -18.59 18.07 12.85
N GLY A 256 -19.01 19.26 13.28
CA GLY A 256 -20.38 19.53 13.74
C GLY A 256 -21.47 19.41 12.65
N PRO A 257 -22.76 19.40 13.02
CA PRO A 257 -23.85 19.29 12.05
C PRO A 257 -23.87 20.46 11.05
N ASP A 258 -24.44 20.25 9.85
CA ASP A 258 -24.59 21.30 8.83
C ASP A 258 -25.61 22.37 9.26
N THR A 259 -25.11 23.44 9.89
CA THR A 259 -25.83 24.64 10.32
C THR A 259 -25.64 25.80 9.33
N GLU A 260 -26.37 26.90 9.54
CA GLU A 260 -26.18 28.13 8.75
C GLU A 260 -24.74 28.68 8.78
N HIS A 261 -23.94 28.34 9.80
CA HIS A 261 -22.58 28.88 9.98
C HIS A 261 -21.48 28.07 9.26
N ASN A 262 -21.72 26.81 8.93
CA ASN A 262 -20.77 25.90 8.27
C ASN A 262 -21.27 25.35 6.92
N ARG A 263 -22.40 25.85 6.40
CA ARG A 263 -22.88 25.50 5.05
C ARG A 263 -21.90 25.97 3.98
N CYS A 264 -21.66 25.09 3.01
CA CYS A 264 -20.89 25.44 1.83
C CYS A 264 -21.62 26.51 0.99
N PRO A 265 -20.90 27.50 0.43
CA PRO A 265 -21.48 28.42 -0.55
C PRO A 265 -22.09 27.65 -1.72
N GLY A 266 -23.21 28.17 -2.25
CA GLY A 266 -23.82 27.62 -3.46
C GLY A 266 -22.83 27.62 -4.63
N LEU A 267 -22.94 26.58 -5.47
CA LEU A 267 -22.12 26.37 -6.64
C LEU A 267 -23.00 25.96 -7.81
N THR A 268 -22.74 26.51 -8.98
CA THR A 268 -23.37 26.17 -10.26
C THR A 268 -22.45 25.34 -11.14
N PHE A 269 -23.01 24.63 -12.13
CA PHE A 269 -22.20 23.93 -13.13
C PHE A 269 -21.33 24.89 -13.97
N ASP A 270 -21.77 26.13 -14.20
CA ASP A 270 -20.97 27.17 -14.88
C ASP A 270 -19.72 27.55 -14.08
N GLU A 271 -19.88 27.76 -12.77
CA GLU A 271 -18.77 28.05 -11.87
C GLU A 271 -17.81 26.86 -11.76
N LEU A 272 -18.35 25.64 -11.71
CA LEU A 272 -17.52 24.43 -11.69
C LEU A 272 -16.71 24.28 -12.99
N ARG A 273 -17.31 24.54 -14.17
CA ARG A 273 -16.59 24.57 -15.45
C ARG A 273 -15.50 25.62 -15.48
N THR A 274 -15.77 26.79 -14.90
CA THR A 274 -14.78 27.87 -14.77
C THR A 274 -13.62 27.44 -13.89
N ALA A 275 -13.88 26.84 -12.73
CA ALA A 275 -12.85 26.33 -11.83
C ALA A 275 -11.97 25.25 -12.48
N VAL A 276 -12.59 24.31 -13.21
CA VAL A 276 -11.85 23.29 -13.99
C VAL A 276 -10.97 23.93 -15.06
N SER A 277 -11.49 24.92 -15.78
CA SER A 277 -10.74 25.61 -16.83
C SER A 277 -9.52 26.38 -16.28
N LEU A 278 -9.65 26.96 -15.08
CA LEU A 278 -8.55 27.63 -14.39
C LEU A 278 -7.48 26.64 -13.92
N ALA A 279 -7.89 25.51 -13.33
CA ALA A 279 -6.96 24.48 -12.86
C ALA A 279 -6.12 23.84 -14.00
N ALA A 280 -6.67 23.79 -15.23
CA ALA A 280 -5.94 23.29 -16.39
C ALA A 280 -4.76 24.21 -16.83
N GLY A 281 -4.69 25.45 -16.34
CA GLY A 281 -3.64 26.41 -16.66
C GLY A 281 -2.36 26.31 -15.82
N ASP A 282 -2.39 25.56 -14.70
CA ASP A 282 -1.35 25.56 -13.66
C ASP A 282 -0.57 24.23 -13.55
N ALA A 283 -0.53 23.44 -14.64
CA ALA A 283 0.23 22.18 -14.64
C ALA A 283 1.75 22.45 -14.68
N GLU A 284 2.39 22.54 -13.51
CA GLU A 284 3.85 22.48 -13.39
C GLU A 284 4.35 21.06 -13.68
N GLU A 285 5.29 20.95 -14.60
CA GLU A 285 5.98 19.71 -14.94
C GLU A 285 7.00 19.43 -13.84
N GLU A 286 6.67 18.54 -12.89
CA GLU A 286 7.61 18.16 -11.84
C GLU A 286 8.88 17.53 -12.45
N PRO A 287 10.07 17.92 -11.96
CA PRO A 287 11.32 17.42 -12.49
C PRO A 287 11.43 15.91 -12.24
N ARG A 288 11.76 15.18 -13.31
CA ARG A 288 12.02 13.73 -13.26
C ARG A 288 13.08 13.40 -12.20
N PRO A 289 12.80 12.49 -11.25
CA PRO A 289 13.80 12.00 -10.33
C PRO A 289 14.86 11.17 -11.08
N ARG A 290 16.13 11.26 -10.63
CA ARG A 290 17.22 10.41 -11.12
C ARG A 290 16.95 8.95 -10.73
N THR A 291 16.81 8.06 -11.70
CA THR A 291 16.83 6.61 -11.49
C THR A 291 18.26 6.11 -11.65
N THR A 292 18.68 5.20 -10.76
CA THR A 292 20.03 4.62 -10.59
C THR A 292 21.10 5.57 -10.04
N ARG A 293 21.91 5.06 -9.10
CA ARG A 293 23.05 5.78 -8.52
C ARG A 293 24.15 5.90 -9.59
N ASP A 294 24.66 7.10 -9.82
CA ASP A 294 25.76 7.31 -10.75
C ASP A 294 27.03 6.58 -10.24
N ASN A 295 27.62 5.69 -11.06
CA ASN A 295 28.86 4.92 -10.80
C ASN A 295 28.82 3.88 -9.66
N PRO A 296 28.09 2.74 -9.80
CA PRO A 296 28.14 1.66 -8.82
C PRO A 296 29.48 0.91 -8.84
N ALA A 297 29.96 0.51 -7.65
CA ALA A 297 31.12 -0.36 -7.49
C ALA A 297 30.70 -1.85 -7.50
N PRO A 298 31.53 -2.77 -8.02
CA PRO A 298 31.25 -4.21 -7.92
C PRO A 298 31.07 -4.64 -6.46
N MET A 299 30.07 -5.48 -6.19
CA MET A 299 29.81 -6.01 -4.86
C MET A 299 31.01 -6.83 -4.36
N ARG A 300 31.51 -6.50 -3.16
CA ARG A 300 32.54 -7.29 -2.46
C ARG A 300 31.88 -8.05 -1.32
N ALA A 301 31.73 -9.36 -1.47
CA ALA A 301 31.14 -10.22 -0.45
C ALA A 301 32.24 -10.81 0.44
N GLY A 302 32.34 -10.36 1.70
CA GLY A 302 33.31 -10.90 2.67
C GLY A 302 32.95 -12.28 3.21
N LEU A 303 31.70 -12.72 3.04
CA LEU A 303 31.22 -14.04 3.42
C LEU A 303 30.51 -14.74 2.25
N THR A 304 30.84 -16.01 2.05
CA THR A 304 30.21 -16.89 1.05
C THR A 304 28.84 -17.37 1.52
N THR A 305 28.00 -17.80 0.58
CA THR A 305 26.69 -18.41 0.89
C THR A 305 26.84 -19.63 1.80
N GLU A 306 27.87 -20.45 1.62
CA GLU A 306 28.15 -21.63 2.44
C GLU A 306 28.52 -21.25 3.88
N GLN A 307 29.34 -20.19 4.06
CA GLN A 307 29.68 -19.68 5.39
C GLN A 307 28.46 -19.12 6.12
N LEU A 308 27.58 -18.40 5.40
CA LEU A 308 26.33 -17.89 5.97
C LEU A 308 25.37 -19.02 6.34
N GLN A 309 25.25 -20.05 5.49
CA GLN A 309 24.47 -21.23 5.79
C GLN A 309 24.99 -21.95 7.04
N TRP A 310 26.30 -22.19 7.13
CA TRP A 310 26.94 -22.79 8.30
C TRP A 310 26.67 -21.97 9.57
N LEU A 311 26.83 -20.65 9.49
CA LEU A 311 26.59 -19.74 10.61
C LEU A 311 25.15 -19.85 11.12
N VAL A 312 24.16 -19.83 10.22
CA VAL A 312 22.74 -19.98 10.60
C VAL A 312 22.48 -21.35 11.22
N GLN A 313 23.05 -22.44 10.66
CA GLN A 313 22.89 -23.79 11.23
C GLN A 313 23.44 -23.87 12.66
N GLN A 314 24.64 -23.35 12.90
CA GLN A 314 25.25 -23.36 14.24
C GLN A 314 24.45 -22.48 15.22
N TRP A 315 24.03 -21.30 14.77
CA TRP A 315 23.21 -20.40 15.59
C TRP A 315 21.89 -21.05 15.98
N LEU A 316 21.17 -21.66 15.03
CA LEU A 316 19.94 -22.42 15.28
C LEU A 316 20.18 -23.58 16.27
N GLY A 317 21.37 -24.18 16.26
CA GLY A 317 21.82 -25.18 17.24
C GLY A 317 22.18 -24.62 18.63
N GLY A 318 22.14 -23.30 18.82
CA GLY A 318 22.36 -22.63 20.10
C GLY A 318 23.76 -22.02 20.26
N ALA A 319 24.60 -22.04 19.23
CA ALA A 319 25.93 -21.45 19.32
C ALA A 319 25.87 -19.91 19.36
N PRO A 320 26.70 -19.25 20.20
CA PRO A 320 26.74 -17.80 20.27
C PRO A 320 27.38 -17.19 19.02
N ILE A 321 26.69 -16.24 18.38
CA ILE A 321 27.13 -15.60 17.12
C ILE A 321 28.53 -14.99 17.24
N ALA A 322 28.83 -14.31 18.34
CA ALA A 322 30.15 -13.71 18.55
C ALA A 322 31.30 -14.73 18.44
N ASP A 323 31.11 -15.95 18.98
CA ASP A 323 32.12 -17.01 18.89
C ASP A 323 32.24 -17.55 17.46
N LEU A 324 31.11 -17.69 16.75
CA LEU A 324 31.11 -18.13 15.35
C LEU A 324 31.84 -17.13 14.44
N LEU A 325 31.59 -15.83 14.64
CA LEU A 325 32.19 -14.75 13.87
C LEU A 325 33.70 -14.61 14.15
N THR A 326 34.12 -14.69 15.41
CA THR A 326 35.53 -14.51 15.80
C THR A 326 36.34 -15.78 15.57
N ARG A 327 35.95 -16.92 16.17
CA ARG A 327 36.74 -18.17 16.09
C ARG A 327 36.49 -18.95 14.80
N GLY A 328 35.29 -18.85 14.23
CA GLY A 328 34.92 -19.58 13.01
C GLY A 328 35.27 -18.85 11.72
N LEU A 329 35.14 -17.51 11.70
CA LEU A 329 35.30 -16.69 10.50
C LEU A 329 36.45 -15.65 10.60
N GLY A 330 37.20 -15.64 11.70
CA GLY A 330 38.38 -14.80 11.87
C GLY A 330 38.11 -13.31 12.08
N GLY A 331 36.90 -12.95 12.51
CA GLY A 331 36.56 -11.55 12.79
C GLY A 331 37.27 -11.01 14.03
N GLU A 332 37.56 -9.71 14.02
CA GLU A 332 38.19 -8.98 15.13
C GLU A 332 37.25 -7.88 15.66
N ASN A 333 37.46 -7.46 16.91
CA ASN A 333 36.69 -6.34 17.47
C ASN A 333 37.09 -5.03 16.76
N GLY A 334 36.10 -4.30 16.28
CA GLY A 334 36.28 -3.04 15.57
C GLY A 334 35.02 -2.17 15.65
N THR A 335 34.85 -1.31 14.65
CA THR A 335 33.68 -0.43 14.54
C THR A 335 33.08 -0.44 13.15
N TYR A 336 31.76 -0.37 13.08
CA TYR A 336 31.00 -0.22 11.83
C TYR A 336 29.85 0.76 12.07
N LEU A 337 29.67 1.75 11.19
CA LEU A 337 28.69 2.83 11.36
C LEU A 337 28.72 3.48 12.76
N THR A 338 29.92 3.73 13.29
CA THR A 338 30.17 4.28 14.64
C THR A 338 29.76 3.38 15.82
N LYS A 339 29.28 2.16 15.56
CA LYS A 339 28.92 1.17 16.59
C LYS A 339 30.03 0.15 16.79
N GLN A 340 30.09 -0.43 17.99
CA GLN A 340 30.95 -1.59 18.27
C GLN A 340 30.51 -2.76 17.37
N ALA A 341 31.48 -3.39 16.70
CA ALA A 341 31.22 -4.43 15.72
C ALA A 341 32.33 -5.49 15.76
N ILE A 342 32.02 -6.66 15.21
CA ILE A 342 33.02 -7.65 14.79
C ILE A 342 33.22 -7.45 13.30
N VAL A 343 34.46 -7.18 12.89
CA VAL A 343 34.82 -6.84 11.51
C VAL A 343 35.75 -7.91 10.96
N GLY A 344 35.50 -8.34 9.73
CA GLY A 344 36.41 -9.18 8.95
C GLY A 344 36.67 -8.57 7.58
N THR A 345 37.35 -9.32 6.70
CA THR A 345 37.64 -8.85 5.34
C THR A 345 36.34 -8.70 4.54
N ASP A 346 35.96 -7.47 4.20
CA ASP A 346 34.76 -7.12 3.43
C ASP A 346 33.44 -7.59 4.07
N TRP A 347 33.38 -7.72 5.40
CA TRP A 347 32.13 -7.95 6.14
C TRP A 347 32.20 -7.36 7.56
N ALA A 348 31.04 -7.01 8.11
CA ALA A 348 30.93 -6.50 9.48
C ALA A 348 29.67 -7.05 10.16
N ALA A 349 29.71 -7.21 11.47
CA ALA A 349 28.56 -7.65 12.25
C ALA A 349 28.43 -6.82 13.53
N TYR A 350 27.21 -6.37 13.83
CA TYR A 350 26.92 -5.57 15.02
C TYR A 350 25.63 -6.04 15.67
N GLN A 351 25.46 -5.71 16.95
CA GLN A 351 24.22 -5.93 17.67
C GLN A 351 23.34 -4.70 17.50
N PRO A 352 22.16 -4.81 16.86
CA PRO A 352 21.27 -3.68 16.72
C PRO A 352 20.58 -3.38 18.06
N GLU A 353 20.13 -2.14 18.26
CA GLU A 353 19.38 -1.75 19.47
C GLU A 353 17.97 -2.34 19.49
N HIS A 354 17.40 -2.56 18.31
CA HIS A 354 16.09 -3.14 18.06
C HIS A 354 16.15 -3.98 16.78
N ASN A 355 15.20 -4.90 16.60
CA ASN A 355 15.02 -5.69 15.38
C ASN A 355 16.08 -6.78 15.18
N GLY A 356 16.35 -7.51 16.25
CA GLY A 356 17.16 -8.72 16.24
C GLY A 356 18.35 -8.67 17.20
N GLU A 357 19.01 -9.80 17.35
CA GLU A 357 20.19 -9.97 18.20
C GLU A 357 21.47 -9.56 17.47
N TRP A 358 21.54 -9.85 16.17
CA TRP A 358 22.72 -9.61 15.33
C TRP A 358 22.32 -9.19 13.92
N ALA A 359 23.05 -8.23 13.38
CA ALA A 359 23.02 -7.83 11.99
C ALA A 359 24.41 -8.06 11.37
N ILE A 360 24.48 -8.95 10.38
CA ILE A 360 25.69 -9.30 9.63
C ILE A 360 25.57 -8.66 8.25
N ILE A 361 26.47 -7.72 7.97
CA ILE A 361 26.61 -7.05 6.69
C ILE A 361 27.66 -7.82 5.88
N VAL A 362 27.19 -8.53 4.85
CA VAL A 362 28.00 -9.41 4.01
C VAL A 362 28.79 -8.63 2.96
N SER A 363 28.29 -7.44 2.62
CA SER A 363 28.96 -6.51 1.71
C SER A 363 28.76 -5.08 2.24
N PRO A 364 29.65 -4.61 3.13
CA PRO A 364 29.56 -3.29 3.72
C PRO A 364 29.77 -2.23 2.64
N ALA A 365 28.94 -1.18 2.67
CA ALA A 365 29.18 0.03 1.91
C ALA A 365 30.11 0.93 2.74
N GLU A 366 31.36 1.11 2.30
CA GLU A 366 32.30 2.03 2.94
C GLU A 366 32.38 3.35 2.15
N GLY A 367 32.03 4.46 2.78
CA GLY A 367 32.13 5.80 2.18
C GLY A 367 31.02 6.13 1.17
N GLU A 368 31.38 6.78 0.07
CA GLU A 368 30.45 7.20 -1.01
C GLU A 368 30.29 6.14 -2.12
N GLU A 369 31.07 5.05 -2.08
CA GLU A 369 31.00 3.96 -3.08
C GLU A 369 29.92 2.95 -2.68
N TRP A 370 28.82 2.97 -3.42
CA TRP A 370 27.71 2.02 -3.25
C TRP A 370 27.93 0.77 -4.10
N ASN A 371 27.59 -0.38 -3.55
CA ASN A 371 27.58 -1.64 -4.30
C ASN A 371 26.58 -1.58 -5.46
N ASP A 372 26.88 -2.35 -6.50
CA ASP A 372 25.95 -2.64 -7.59
C ASP A 372 24.71 -3.36 -7.04
N ASP A 373 23.56 -2.68 -7.09
CA ASP A 373 22.30 -3.16 -6.51
C ASP A 373 21.84 -4.49 -7.16
N GLN A 374 22.15 -4.70 -8.45
CA GLN A 374 21.82 -5.95 -9.16
C GLN A 374 22.62 -7.13 -8.60
N GLN A 375 23.92 -6.96 -8.35
CA GLN A 375 24.75 -7.99 -7.73
C GLN A 375 24.31 -8.29 -6.30
N VAL A 376 23.98 -7.25 -5.52
CA VAL A 376 23.47 -7.39 -4.15
C VAL A 376 22.15 -8.17 -4.12
N ALA A 377 21.21 -7.81 -5.00
CA ALA A 377 19.92 -8.51 -5.12
C ALA A 377 20.10 -9.97 -5.57
N GLY A 378 21.00 -10.24 -6.53
CA GLY A 378 21.33 -11.60 -6.98
C GLY A 378 21.91 -12.46 -5.86
N ALA A 379 22.85 -11.91 -5.07
CA ALA A 379 23.43 -12.60 -3.92
C ALA A 379 22.40 -12.84 -2.80
N ALA A 380 21.51 -11.87 -2.54
CA ALA A 380 20.41 -12.03 -1.59
C ALA A 380 19.46 -13.16 -2.01
N TRP A 381 19.12 -13.23 -3.30
CA TRP A 381 18.25 -14.26 -3.85
C TRP A 381 18.88 -15.66 -3.75
N GLN A 382 20.17 -15.80 -4.08
CA GLN A 382 20.89 -17.06 -3.90
C GLN A 382 20.90 -17.50 -2.43
N LEU A 383 21.20 -16.59 -1.51
CA LEU A 383 21.18 -16.86 -0.08
C LEU A 383 19.79 -17.29 0.40
N CYS A 384 18.74 -16.57 0.02
CA CYS A 384 17.37 -16.89 0.40
C CYS A 384 16.87 -18.22 -0.19
N THR A 385 17.34 -18.61 -1.37
CA THR A 385 17.07 -19.94 -1.93
C THR A 385 17.68 -21.03 -1.05
N THR A 386 18.95 -20.85 -0.64
CA THR A 386 19.63 -21.77 0.28
C THR A 386 18.93 -21.84 1.64
N LEU A 387 18.54 -20.69 2.20
CA LEU A 387 17.83 -20.62 3.48
C LEU A 387 16.44 -21.27 3.39
N THR A 388 15.70 -21.04 2.31
CA THR A 388 14.39 -21.68 2.08
C THR A 388 14.49 -23.20 2.12
N ASN A 389 15.53 -23.77 1.48
CA ASN A 389 15.76 -25.22 1.51
C ASN A 389 16.15 -25.75 2.89
N MET A 390 16.68 -24.88 3.76
CA MET A 390 17.17 -25.24 5.09
C MET A 390 16.10 -25.10 6.18
N VAL A 391 15.32 -24.01 6.16
CA VAL A 391 14.39 -23.66 7.25
C VAL A 391 12.92 -23.62 6.82
N GLY A 392 12.63 -23.83 5.53
CA GLY A 392 11.27 -23.75 4.98
C GLY A 392 10.95 -22.38 4.36
N PRO A 393 9.70 -22.19 3.89
CA PRO A 393 9.31 -20.97 3.20
C PRO A 393 9.40 -19.73 4.08
N ALA A 394 9.66 -18.58 3.48
CA ALA A 394 9.65 -17.31 4.18
C ALA A 394 8.24 -16.98 4.74
N PHE A 395 8.23 -16.43 5.95
CA PHE A 395 7.05 -15.88 6.61
C PHE A 395 6.58 -14.59 5.94
N ALA A 396 7.53 -13.74 5.53
CA ALA A 396 7.27 -12.51 4.79
C ALA A 396 8.39 -12.22 3.78
N GLY A 397 8.11 -11.38 2.80
CA GLY A 397 9.10 -10.96 1.83
C GLY A 397 8.64 -9.82 0.93
N ARG A 398 9.60 -9.18 0.28
CA ARG A 398 9.37 -8.15 -0.73
C ARG A 398 10.39 -8.29 -1.85
N THR A 399 9.96 -8.00 -3.07
CA THR A 399 10.82 -7.94 -4.25
C THR A 399 10.33 -6.84 -5.16
N THR A 400 11.25 -6.03 -5.67
CA THR A 400 10.92 -4.92 -6.57
C THR A 400 11.76 -4.96 -7.84
N SER A 401 11.24 -4.31 -8.88
CA SER A 401 11.97 -4.04 -10.14
C SER A 401 13.13 -3.04 -9.95
N HIS A 402 13.31 -2.47 -8.76
CA HIS A 402 14.44 -1.61 -8.39
C HIS A 402 15.40 -2.30 -7.40
N PHE A 403 15.57 -3.62 -7.54
CA PHE A 403 16.57 -4.39 -6.79
C PHE A 403 16.38 -4.44 -5.27
N ALA A 404 15.25 -3.95 -4.74
CA ALA A 404 14.92 -4.15 -3.34
C ALA A 404 14.43 -5.60 -3.16
N TYR A 405 15.08 -6.33 -2.26
CA TYR A 405 14.78 -7.73 -2.00
C TYR A 405 14.86 -8.02 -0.50
N THR A 406 13.80 -8.60 0.06
CA THR A 406 13.75 -9.03 1.46
C THR A 406 13.06 -10.37 1.62
N ARG A 407 13.54 -11.18 2.57
CA ARG A 407 12.87 -12.38 3.06
C ARG A 407 13.05 -12.50 4.57
N PHE A 408 11.97 -12.82 5.27
CA PHE A 408 11.93 -13.04 6.71
C PHE A 408 11.41 -14.45 6.99
N PHE A 409 12.14 -15.23 7.77
CA PHE A 409 11.85 -16.63 8.02
C PHE A 409 11.62 -16.86 9.51
N ARG A 410 10.57 -17.61 9.84
CA ARG A 410 10.27 -18.06 11.20
C ARG A 410 10.82 -19.47 11.41
N VAL A 411 11.57 -19.67 12.48
CA VAL A 411 12.14 -20.97 12.89
C VAL A 411 11.86 -21.19 14.39
N GLY A 412 10.63 -21.60 14.70
CA GLY A 412 10.15 -21.66 16.08
C GLY A 412 10.09 -20.27 16.72
N GLU A 413 10.75 -20.10 17.85
CA GLU A 413 10.89 -18.82 18.58
C GLU A 413 11.98 -17.91 18.00
N ARG A 414 12.78 -18.43 17.06
CA ARG A 414 13.84 -17.71 16.38
C ARG A 414 13.40 -17.26 15.01
N ALA A 415 14.05 -16.22 14.51
CA ALA A 415 13.84 -15.76 13.16
C ALA A 415 15.10 -15.20 12.54
N LEU A 416 15.11 -15.19 11.21
CA LEU A 416 16.18 -14.60 10.43
C LEU A 416 15.59 -13.81 9.27
N SER A 417 16.26 -12.73 8.88
CA SER A 417 15.89 -11.99 7.68
C SER A 417 17.09 -11.66 6.82
N VAL A 418 16.86 -11.64 5.52
CA VAL A 418 17.81 -11.18 4.52
C VAL A 418 17.21 -9.94 3.87
N ASP A 419 17.99 -8.89 3.71
CA ASP A 419 17.56 -7.67 3.02
C ASP A 419 18.72 -6.98 2.30
N THR A 420 18.38 -6.11 1.34
CA THR A 420 19.33 -5.37 0.50
C THR A 420 19.45 -3.87 0.87
N LEU A 421 18.86 -3.41 1.99
CA LEU A 421 18.72 -1.98 2.30
C LEU A 421 20.06 -1.24 2.46
N LEU A 422 21.05 -1.88 3.09
CA LEU A 422 22.39 -1.32 3.35
C LEU A 422 23.47 -2.20 2.71
N GLY A 423 23.18 -2.73 1.53
CA GLY A 423 23.89 -3.88 0.97
C GLY A 423 23.28 -5.20 1.44
N LEU A 424 23.95 -6.32 1.18
CA LEU A 424 23.47 -7.64 1.58
C LEU A 424 23.60 -7.82 3.09
N ARG A 425 22.47 -7.89 3.78
CA ARG A 425 22.40 -8.06 5.24
C ARG A 425 21.66 -9.34 5.62
N LEU A 426 22.22 -10.07 6.58
CA LEU A 426 21.57 -11.17 7.31
C LEU A 426 21.34 -10.74 8.77
N ARG A 427 20.09 -10.73 9.21
CA ARG A 427 19.71 -10.48 10.60
C ARG A 427 19.21 -11.74 11.27
N LEU A 428 19.56 -11.90 12.54
CA LEU A 428 19.22 -13.06 13.38
C LEU A 428 18.65 -12.57 14.70
N GLY A 429 17.60 -13.21 15.22
CA GLY A 429 17.04 -12.87 16.52
C GLY A 429 15.81 -13.68 16.89
N SER A 430 15.00 -13.12 17.79
CA SER A 430 13.71 -13.71 18.16
C SER A 430 12.62 -13.37 17.14
N PHE A 431 11.70 -14.31 16.92
CA PHE A 431 10.57 -14.08 16.01
C PHE A 431 9.65 -12.96 16.51
N GLU A 432 9.34 -12.96 17.81
CA GLU A 432 8.43 -11.98 18.42
C GLU A 432 8.93 -10.54 18.32
N GLU A 433 10.23 -10.31 18.47
CA GLU A 433 10.81 -8.97 18.32
C GLU A 433 10.87 -8.55 16.84
N MET A 434 11.28 -9.47 15.96
CA MET A 434 11.50 -9.14 14.56
C MET A 434 10.20 -9.00 13.77
N LYS A 435 9.14 -9.75 14.11
CA LYS A 435 7.87 -9.74 13.33
C LYS A 435 7.20 -8.37 13.28
N ALA A 436 7.38 -7.53 14.30
CA ALA A 436 6.85 -6.17 14.34
C ALA A 436 7.38 -5.27 13.21
N PHE A 437 8.50 -5.64 12.58
CA PHE A 437 9.10 -4.94 11.46
C PHE A 437 8.71 -5.52 10.09
N TYR A 438 7.87 -6.56 10.08
CA TYR A 438 7.29 -7.17 8.89
C TYR A 438 5.75 -7.26 9.01
N PRO A 439 5.06 -6.17 9.39
CA PRO A 439 3.66 -6.24 9.79
C PRO A 439 2.71 -6.56 8.62
N ARG A 440 3.12 -6.37 7.36
CA ARG A 440 2.22 -6.37 6.19
C ARG A 440 2.83 -6.86 4.89
N ALA A 441 1.94 -7.21 3.97
CA ALA A 441 2.23 -7.42 2.56
C ALA A 441 2.35 -6.11 1.76
N SER A 442 2.21 -4.91 2.34
CA SER A 442 2.29 -3.62 1.63
C SER A 442 3.64 -2.93 1.78
N ALA A 443 3.97 -2.09 0.80
CA ALA A 443 5.26 -1.43 0.56
C ALA A 443 5.65 -0.35 1.57
#